data_AF-A0A1G6H932-F1
#
_entry.id   AF-A0A1G6H932-F1
#
_cell.length_a   1.000
_cell.length_b   1.000
_cell.length_c   1.000
_cell.angle_alpha   90.00
_cell.angle_beta   90.00
_cell.angle_gamma   90.00
#
_symmetry.space_group_name_H-M   'P 1'
#
loop_
_entity.id
_entity.type
_entity.pdbx_description
1 polymer ?
#
loop_
_entity_poly.entity_id
_entity_poly.type
_entity_poly.pdbx_seq_one_letter_code
_entity_poly.pdbx_strand_id
1 'polypeptide(L)'
;MLEELQRLQTHFTHLKHRLSDLEAENAQLKQEKQAIEQSSAREIASCKTTIAQKTQEIDTLSVKSSDLESKHTTLKQDAQTLIERYNRLEKGCNDLKNRFQEILAERNELRVAKEKLQHDLNSAQQKIDVLNEEQSKLTQKNEHAKLKVEEIIERLRILGTAEDKNTQALEQITLSNTLEEDKS
;
A
#
# COMPACT_ATOMS: atom_id res chain seq x y z
N MET A 1 -39.76 -122.56 39.10
CA MET A 1 -41.05 -121.94 38.73
C MET A 1 -41.44 -120.75 39.61
N LEU A 2 -41.74 -120.89 40.92
CA LEU A 2 -42.20 -119.74 41.73
C LEU A 2 -41.10 -118.67 41.92
N GLU A 3 -39.87 -119.10 42.24
CA GLU A 3 -38.71 -118.20 42.42
C GLU A 3 -38.31 -117.48 41.12
N GLU A 4 -38.40 -118.17 39.97
CA GLU A 4 -38.12 -117.58 38.66
C GLU A 4 -39.17 -116.52 38.28
N LEU A 5 -40.43 -116.76 38.62
CA LEU A 5 -41.52 -115.80 38.42
C LEU A 5 -41.33 -114.56 39.32
N GLN A 6 -40.95 -114.76 40.59
CA GLN A 6 -40.62 -113.67 41.50
C GLN A 6 -39.42 -112.86 41.00
N ARG A 7 -38.36 -113.52 40.53
CA ARG A 7 -37.18 -112.86 39.96
C ARG A 7 -37.53 -112.05 38.72
N LEU A 8 -38.36 -112.58 37.83
CA LEU A 8 -38.84 -111.86 36.65
C LEU A 8 -39.70 -110.64 37.03
N GLN A 9 -40.54 -110.77 38.06
CA GLN A 9 -41.34 -109.67 38.60
C GLN A 9 -40.46 -108.56 39.19
N THR A 10 -39.38 -108.91 39.90
CA THR A 10 -38.38 -107.94 40.38
C THR A 10 -37.65 -107.25 39.23
N HIS A 11 -37.25 -107.99 38.19
CA HIS A 11 -36.63 -107.38 37.00
C HIS A 11 -37.60 -106.46 36.25
N PHE A 12 -38.87 -106.85 36.10
CA PHE A 12 -39.89 -106.04 35.43
C PHE A 12 -40.18 -104.75 36.21
N THR A 13 -40.29 -104.83 37.53
CA THR A 13 -40.43 -103.64 38.37
C THR A 13 -39.22 -102.74 38.27
N HIS A 14 -38.00 -103.27 38.30
CA HIS A 14 -36.77 -102.47 38.12
C HIS A 14 -36.73 -101.77 36.75
N LEU A 15 -37.05 -102.48 35.66
CA LEU A 15 -37.15 -101.90 34.31
C LEU A 15 -38.20 -100.79 34.24
N LYS A 16 -39.36 -100.98 34.89
CA LYS A 16 -40.43 -99.97 34.95
C LYS A 16 -39.97 -98.70 35.68
N HIS A 17 -39.25 -98.82 36.79
CA HIS A 17 -38.68 -97.66 37.48
C HIS A 17 -37.64 -96.96 36.60
N ARG A 18 -36.74 -97.72 35.98
CA ARG A 18 -35.72 -97.14 35.07
C ARG A 18 -36.34 -96.43 33.86
N LEU A 19 -37.42 -96.96 33.30
CA LEU A 19 -38.17 -96.30 32.23
C LEU A 19 -38.76 -94.98 32.72
N SER A 20 -39.41 -94.98 33.89
CA SER A 20 -39.99 -93.77 34.50
C SER A 20 -38.93 -92.71 34.79
N ASP A 21 -37.75 -93.11 35.28
CA ASP A 21 -36.63 -92.19 35.54
C ASP A 21 -36.11 -91.57 34.24
N LEU A 22 -35.94 -92.38 33.19
CA LEU A 22 -35.50 -91.90 31.87
C LEU A 22 -36.54 -91.01 31.19
N GLU A 23 -37.83 -91.26 31.40
CA GLU A 23 -38.91 -90.39 30.91
C GLU A 23 -38.90 -89.04 31.63
N ALA A 24 -38.69 -89.04 32.95
CA ALA A 24 -38.55 -87.81 33.73
C ALA A 24 -37.30 -87.02 33.33
N GLU A 25 -36.15 -87.69 33.16
CA GLU A 25 -34.90 -87.08 32.70
C GLU A 25 -35.05 -86.49 31.30
N ASN A 26 -35.69 -87.19 30.36
CA ASN A 26 -35.94 -86.66 29.02
C ASN A 26 -36.88 -85.44 29.05
N ALA A 27 -37.91 -85.46 29.89
CA ALA A 27 -38.81 -84.31 30.05
C ALA A 27 -38.05 -83.10 30.60
N GLN A 28 -37.19 -83.30 31.60
CA GLN A 28 -36.34 -82.27 32.16
C GLN A 28 -35.36 -81.71 31.11
N LEU A 29 -34.62 -82.57 30.40
CA LEU A 29 -33.68 -82.15 29.36
C LEU A 29 -34.37 -81.36 28.24
N LYS A 30 -35.60 -81.74 27.87
CA LYS A 30 -36.38 -81.00 26.87
C LYS A 30 -36.78 -79.62 27.38
N GLN A 31 -37.15 -79.51 28.66
CA GLN A 31 -37.46 -78.22 29.29
C GLN A 31 -36.23 -77.33 29.42
N GLU A 32 -35.09 -77.87 29.85
CA GLU A 32 -33.82 -77.15 29.94
C GLU A 32 -33.36 -76.65 28.57
N LYS A 33 -33.43 -77.51 27.54
CA LYS A 33 -33.13 -77.12 26.15
C LYS A 33 -34.02 -75.95 25.70
N GLN A 34 -35.32 -76.02 25.96
CA GLN A 34 -36.25 -74.94 25.58
C GLN A 34 -35.95 -73.64 26.34
N ALA A 35 -35.57 -73.72 27.62
CA ALA A 35 -35.18 -72.55 28.41
C ALA A 35 -33.88 -71.91 27.87
N ILE A 36 -32.88 -72.72 27.53
CA ILE A 36 -31.61 -72.26 26.95
C ILE A 36 -31.87 -71.59 25.59
N GLU A 37 -32.63 -72.23 24.71
CA GLU A 37 -32.98 -71.67 23.39
C GLU A 37 -33.71 -70.31 23.51
N GLN A 38 -34.63 -70.19 24.47
CA GLN A 38 -35.31 -68.93 24.73
C GLN A 38 -34.37 -67.85 25.28
N SER A 39 -33.46 -68.20 26.19
CA SER A 39 -32.49 -67.25 26.74
C SER A 39 -31.52 -66.75 25.65
N SER A 40 -30.98 -67.68 24.85
CA SER A 40 -30.07 -67.37 23.75
C SER A 40 -30.75 -66.51 22.69
N ALA A 41 -32.00 -66.81 22.34
CA ALA A 41 -32.76 -65.99 21.39
C ALA A 41 -32.94 -64.54 21.89
N ARG A 42 -33.16 -64.33 23.19
CA ARG A 42 -33.26 -62.99 23.80
C ARG A 42 -31.93 -62.26 23.77
N GLU A 43 -30.84 -62.93 24.12
CA GLU A 43 -29.49 -62.36 24.08
C GLU A 43 -29.09 -61.96 22.65
N ILE A 44 -29.34 -62.84 21.67
CA ILE A 44 -29.08 -62.55 20.25
C ILE A 44 -29.90 -61.34 19.78
N ALA A 45 -31.18 -61.24 20.18
CA ALA A 45 -32.01 -60.08 19.85
C ALA A 45 -31.46 -58.78 20.46
N SER A 46 -31.05 -58.81 21.73
CA SER A 46 -30.44 -57.66 22.42
C SER A 46 -29.12 -57.23 21.76
N CYS A 47 -28.25 -58.19 21.43
CA CYS A 47 -27.01 -57.94 20.71
C CYS A 47 -27.27 -57.32 19.34
N LYS A 48 -28.26 -57.81 18.58
CA LYS A 48 -28.64 -57.22 17.29
C LYS A 48 -29.10 -55.77 17.42
N THR A 49 -29.91 -55.44 18.43
CA THR A 49 -30.32 -54.06 18.68
C THR A 49 -29.13 -53.16 19.02
N THR A 50 -28.22 -53.65 19.86
CA THR A 50 -27.00 -52.91 20.24
C THR A 50 -26.09 -52.67 19.03
N ILE A 51 -25.90 -53.68 18.19
CA ILE A 51 -25.14 -53.57 16.94
C ILE A 51 -25.76 -52.52 16.03
N ALA A 52 -27.08 -52.56 15.82
CA ALA A 52 -27.77 -51.57 14.97
C ALA A 52 -27.58 -50.13 15.48
N GLN A 53 -27.70 -49.91 16.80
CA GLN A 53 -27.45 -48.61 17.42
C GLN A 53 -26.01 -48.15 17.22
N LYS A 54 -25.03 -49.03 17.42
CA LYS A 54 -23.61 -48.72 17.24
C LYS A 54 -23.25 -48.43 15.80
N THR A 55 -23.83 -49.15 14.84
CA THR A 55 -23.66 -48.86 13.41
C THR A 55 -24.18 -47.46 13.07
N GLN A 56 -25.38 -47.10 13.56
CA GLN A 56 -25.94 -45.76 13.34
C GLN A 56 -25.07 -44.65 13.97
N GLU A 57 -24.51 -44.90 15.15
CA GLU A 57 -23.58 -43.97 15.81
C GLU A 57 -22.31 -43.78 14.98
N ILE A 58 -21.73 -44.87 14.45
CA ILE A 58 -20.56 -44.84 13.56
C ILE A 58 -20.87 -44.04 12.30
N ASP A 59 -22.01 -44.27 11.65
CA ASP A 59 -22.40 -43.54 10.45
C ASP A 59 -22.53 -42.04 10.72
N THR A 60 -23.14 -41.69 11.86
CA THR A 60 -23.30 -40.29 12.28
C THR A 60 -21.94 -39.62 12.55
N LEU A 61 -21.03 -40.33 13.22
CA LEU A 61 -19.68 -39.83 13.49
C LEU A 61 -18.85 -39.70 12.21
N SER A 62 -19.00 -40.64 11.27
CA SER A 62 -18.33 -40.61 9.97
C SER A 62 -18.73 -39.37 9.16
N VAL A 63 -20.03 -39.06 9.10
CA VAL A 63 -20.53 -37.85 8.43
C VAL A 63 -20.00 -36.59 9.10
N LYS A 64 -19.99 -36.51 10.44
CA LYS A 64 -19.44 -35.36 11.17
C LYS A 64 -17.94 -35.18 10.93
N SER A 65 -17.18 -36.27 10.87
CA SER A 65 -15.74 -36.23 10.59
C SER A 65 -15.49 -35.66 9.19
N SER A 66 -16.24 -36.13 8.18
CA SER A 66 -16.12 -35.64 6.81
C SER A 66 -16.49 -34.15 6.68
N ASP A 67 -17.53 -33.69 7.38
CA ASP A 67 -17.91 -32.28 7.42
C ASP A 67 -16.83 -31.40 8.08
N LEU A 68 -16.24 -31.88 9.20
CA LEU A 68 -15.14 -31.17 9.87
C LEU A 68 -13.88 -31.10 9.00
N GLU A 69 -13.54 -32.17 8.29
CA GLU A 69 -12.43 -32.17 7.33
C GLU A 69 -12.66 -31.16 6.21
N SER A 70 -13.87 -31.13 5.63
CA SER A 70 -14.23 -30.15 4.61
C SER A 70 -14.12 -28.70 5.13
N LYS A 71 -14.63 -28.42 6.33
CA LYS A 71 -14.48 -27.11 6.97
C LYS A 71 -13.02 -26.75 7.24
N HIS A 72 -12.21 -27.72 7.68
CA HIS A 72 -10.78 -27.50 7.92
C HIS A 72 -10.03 -27.17 6.63
N THR A 73 -10.31 -27.88 5.53
CA THR A 73 -9.70 -27.58 4.22
C THR A 73 -10.08 -26.18 3.73
N THR A 74 -11.35 -25.80 3.88
CA THR A 74 -11.85 -24.45 3.53
C THR A 74 -11.13 -23.38 4.35
N LEU A 75 -11.06 -23.55 5.68
CA LEU A 75 -10.39 -22.60 6.57
C LEU A 75 -8.91 -22.45 6.25
N LYS A 76 -8.24 -23.55 5.87
CA LYS A 76 -6.83 -23.53 5.44
C LYS A 76 -6.65 -22.71 4.16
N GLN A 77 -7.56 -22.85 3.20
CA GLN A 77 -7.55 -22.08 1.96
C GLN A 77 -7.83 -20.59 2.21
N ASP A 78 -8.76 -20.28 3.11
CA ASP A 78 -9.04 -18.90 3.52
C ASP A 78 -7.84 -18.25 4.21
N ALA A 79 -7.15 -18.99 5.10
CA ALA A 79 -5.94 -18.53 5.74
C ALA A 79 -4.82 -18.23 4.73
N GLN A 80 -4.64 -19.09 3.73
CA GLN A 80 -3.66 -18.86 2.65
C GLN A 80 -4.02 -17.62 1.81
N THR A 81 -5.30 -17.47 1.46
CA THR A 81 -5.79 -16.28 0.73
C THR A 81 -5.55 -15.00 1.55
N LEU A 82 -5.72 -15.05 2.86
CA LEU A 82 -5.49 -13.92 3.74
C LEU A 82 -4.00 -13.54 3.80
N ILE A 83 -3.11 -14.53 3.89
CA ILE A 83 -1.65 -14.32 3.84
C ILE A 83 -1.25 -13.63 2.53
N GLU A 84 -1.78 -14.08 1.39
CA GLU A 84 -1.51 -13.45 0.10
C GLU A 84 -1.99 -12.00 0.03
N ARG A 85 -3.18 -11.71 0.57
CA ARG A 85 -3.70 -10.34 0.67
C ARG A 85 -2.84 -9.46 1.55
N TYR A 86 -2.38 -9.98 2.69
CA TYR A 86 -1.49 -9.27 3.60
C TYR A 86 -0.17 -8.93 2.91
N ASN A 87 0.46 -9.89 2.22
CA ASN A 87 1.70 -9.66 1.48
C ASN A 87 1.55 -8.59 0.38
N ARG A 88 0.41 -8.58 -0.33
CA ARG A 88 0.11 -7.53 -1.32
C ARG A 88 -0.04 -6.16 -0.67
N LEU A 89 -0.71 -6.11 0.48
CA LEU A 89 -0.89 -4.87 1.24
C LEU A 89 0.46 -4.34 1.76
N GLU A 90 1.30 -5.20 2.31
CA GLU A 90 2.64 -4.86 2.78
C GLU A 90 3.51 -4.30 1.65
N LYS A 91 3.48 -4.94 0.47
CA LYS A 91 4.15 -4.40 -0.73
C LYS A 91 3.61 -3.02 -1.10
N GLY A 92 2.29 -2.83 -1.11
CA GLY A 92 1.66 -1.54 -1.37
C GLY A 92 2.07 -0.45 -0.37
N CYS A 93 2.21 -0.80 0.91
CA CYS A 93 2.71 0.12 1.94
C CYS A 93 4.17 0.50 1.71
N ASN A 94 5.03 -0.44 1.31
CA ASN A 94 6.42 -0.16 0.98
C ASN A 94 6.55 0.72 -0.26
N ASP A 95 5.78 0.44 -1.32
CA ASP A 95 5.77 1.26 -2.54
C ASP A 95 5.30 2.70 -2.23
N LEU A 96 4.25 2.84 -1.40
CA LEU A 96 3.76 4.14 -0.96
C LEU A 96 4.80 4.91 -0.13
N LYS A 97 5.49 4.22 0.79
CA LYS A 97 6.58 4.79 1.58
C LYS A 97 7.71 5.31 0.69
N ASN A 98 8.12 4.54 -0.32
CA ASN A 98 9.17 4.94 -1.25
C ASN A 98 8.76 6.19 -2.04
N ARG A 99 7.53 6.21 -2.58
CA ARG A 99 6.98 7.41 -3.26
C ARG A 99 6.95 8.63 -2.35
N PHE A 100 6.61 8.48 -1.08
CA PHE A 100 6.67 9.59 -0.13
C PHE A 100 8.10 10.11 0.09
N GLN A 101 9.10 9.21 0.15
CA GLN A 101 10.50 9.62 0.27
C GLN A 101 11.00 10.34 -0.98
N GLU A 102 10.62 9.89 -2.18
CA GLU A 102 10.92 10.56 -3.44
C GLU A 102 10.32 11.97 -3.49
N ILE A 103 9.03 12.11 -3.15
CA ILE A 103 8.36 13.43 -3.09
C ILE A 103 9.06 14.37 -2.09
N LEU A 104 9.50 13.86 -0.94
CA LEU A 104 10.24 14.66 0.04
C LEU A 104 11.60 15.12 -0.50
N ALA A 105 12.29 14.27 -1.26
CA ALA A 105 13.55 14.61 -1.92
C ALA A 105 13.33 15.68 -3.00
N GLU A 106 12.38 15.47 -3.92
CA GLU A 106 12.02 16.45 -4.97
C GLU A 106 11.62 17.81 -4.37
N ARG A 107 10.82 17.80 -3.29
CA ARG A 107 10.45 19.04 -2.57
C ARG A 107 11.69 19.75 -2.02
N ASN A 108 12.66 19.03 -1.48
CA ASN A 108 13.89 19.62 -0.96
C ASN A 108 14.75 20.21 -2.08
N GLU A 109 14.85 19.53 -3.22
CA GLU A 109 15.53 20.03 -4.41
C GLU A 109 14.88 21.32 -4.94
N LEU A 110 13.55 21.35 -5.02
CA LEU A 110 12.80 22.54 -5.41
C LEU A 110 13.02 23.70 -4.43
N ARG A 111 13.12 23.43 -3.12
CA ARG A 111 13.44 24.47 -2.13
C ARG A 111 14.81 25.08 -2.40
N VAL A 112 15.83 24.25 -2.63
CA VAL A 112 17.19 24.72 -2.94
C VAL A 112 17.22 25.51 -4.25
N ALA A 113 16.54 25.01 -5.29
CA ALA A 113 16.43 25.71 -6.57
C ALA A 113 15.76 27.09 -6.42
N LYS A 114 14.69 27.17 -5.61
CA LYS A 114 14.02 28.43 -5.29
C LYS A 114 14.95 29.41 -4.57
N GLU A 115 15.69 28.95 -3.56
CA GLU A 115 16.65 29.77 -2.82
C GLU A 115 17.74 30.32 -3.75
N LYS A 116 18.25 29.49 -4.67
CA LYS A 116 19.23 29.90 -5.68
C LYS A 116 18.66 30.96 -6.62
N LEU A 117 17.47 30.73 -7.19
CA LEU A 117 16.81 31.70 -8.08
C LEU A 117 16.54 33.03 -7.38
N GLN A 118 16.18 33.01 -6.10
CA GLN A 118 15.99 34.22 -5.32
C GLN A 118 17.30 34.99 -5.13
N HIS A 119 18.42 34.29 -4.89
CA HIS A 119 19.73 34.90 -4.80
C HIS A 119 20.15 35.53 -6.14
N ASP A 120 19.97 34.80 -7.24
CA ASP A 120 20.29 35.27 -8.58
C ASP A 120 19.45 36.51 -8.96
N LEU A 121 18.16 36.51 -8.60
CA LEU A 121 17.27 37.67 -8.78
C LEU A 121 17.75 38.90 -8.01
N ASN A 122 18.10 38.73 -6.73
CA ASN A 122 18.61 39.82 -5.91
C ASN A 122 19.93 40.38 -6.47
N SER A 123 20.83 39.50 -6.95
CA SER A 123 22.08 39.90 -7.59
C SER A 123 21.85 40.67 -8.90
N ALA A 124 20.91 40.21 -9.73
CA ALA A 124 20.53 40.89 -10.96
C ALA A 124 19.94 42.28 -10.68
N GLN A 125 19.08 42.40 -9.66
CA GLN A 125 18.51 43.68 -9.25
C GLN A 125 19.60 44.68 -8.82
N GLN A 126 20.57 44.24 -8.01
CA GLN A 126 21.69 45.10 -7.61
C GLN A 126 22.50 45.58 -8.82
N LYS A 127 22.73 44.73 -9.83
CA LYS A 127 23.41 45.14 -11.07
C LYS A 127 22.61 46.18 -11.85
N ILE A 128 21.29 46.01 -11.92
CA ILE A 128 20.40 46.98 -12.56
C ILE A 128 20.48 48.33 -11.84
N ASP A 129 20.46 48.33 -10.51
CA ASP A 129 20.54 49.56 -9.72
C ASP A 129 21.87 50.29 -9.94
N VAL A 130 23.00 49.57 -9.98
CA VAL A 130 24.32 50.13 -10.31
C VAL A 130 24.35 50.72 -11.71
N LEU A 131 23.84 49.98 -12.72
CA LEU A 131 23.80 50.48 -14.10
C LEU A 131 22.93 51.72 -14.25
N ASN A 132 21.80 51.79 -13.54
CA ASN A 132 20.93 52.97 -13.50
C ASN A 132 21.64 54.17 -12.88
N GLU A 133 22.42 53.96 -11.81
CA GLU A 133 23.21 55.02 -11.18
C GLU A 133 24.32 55.53 -12.13
N GLU A 134 25.02 54.61 -12.80
CA GLU A 134 26.02 54.96 -13.82
C GLU A 134 25.41 55.71 -15.00
N GLN A 135 24.25 55.27 -15.50
CA GLN A 135 23.51 55.93 -16.56
C GLN A 135 23.10 57.36 -16.14
N SER A 136 22.63 57.54 -14.90
CA SER A 136 22.29 58.85 -14.36
C SER A 136 23.51 59.77 -14.30
N LYS A 137 24.65 59.28 -13.79
CA LYS A 137 25.93 60.02 -13.76
C LYS A 137 26.41 60.41 -15.16
N LEU A 138 26.30 59.49 -16.13
CA LEU A 138 26.68 59.75 -17.52
C LEU A 138 25.75 60.80 -18.14
N THR A 139 24.45 60.71 -17.89
CA THR A 139 23.46 61.68 -18.38
C THR A 139 23.76 63.07 -17.84
N GLN A 140 24.06 63.19 -16.53
CA GLN A 140 24.44 64.45 -15.91
C GLN A 140 25.74 65.03 -16.50
N LYS A 141 26.76 64.18 -16.71
CA LYS A 141 28.02 64.60 -17.36
C LYS A 141 27.79 65.08 -18.79
N ASN A 142 26.92 64.39 -19.53
CA ASN A 142 26.59 64.74 -20.92
C ASN A 142 25.84 66.07 -20.97
N GLU A 143 24.88 66.29 -20.08
CA GLU A 143 24.17 67.58 -19.97
C GLU A 143 25.11 68.72 -19.60
N HIS A 144 26.04 68.50 -18.67
CA HIS A 144 27.06 69.50 -18.33
C HIS A 144 28.02 69.79 -19.49
N ALA A 145 28.42 68.77 -20.26
CA ALA A 145 29.24 68.95 -21.45
C ALA A 145 28.48 69.75 -22.52
N LYS A 146 27.19 69.45 -22.72
CA LYS A 146 26.32 70.19 -23.64
C LYS A 146 26.21 71.67 -23.26
N LEU A 147 25.95 71.98 -21.98
CA LEU A 147 25.91 73.36 -21.49
C LEU A 147 27.24 74.10 -21.71
N LYS A 148 28.38 73.43 -21.48
CA LYS A 148 29.70 74.00 -21.78
C LYS A 148 29.90 74.27 -23.27
N VAL A 149 29.44 73.37 -24.13
CA VAL A 149 29.48 73.58 -25.59
C VAL A 149 28.61 74.77 -25.99
N GLU A 150 27.40 74.89 -25.44
CA GLU A 150 26.53 76.04 -25.66
C GLU A 150 27.18 77.36 -25.18
N GLU A 151 27.85 77.36 -24.03
CA GLU A 151 28.59 78.53 -23.54
C GLU A 151 29.76 78.90 -24.47
N ILE A 152 30.51 77.91 -24.97
CA ILE A 152 31.59 78.13 -25.93
C ILE A 152 31.02 78.70 -27.24
N ILE A 153 29.92 78.15 -27.75
CA ILE A 153 29.23 78.66 -28.95
C ILE A 153 28.84 80.13 -28.75
N GLU A 154 28.27 80.49 -27.60
CA GLU A 154 27.87 81.87 -27.32
C GLU A 154 29.07 82.81 -27.19
N ARG A 155 30.16 82.38 -26.52
CA ARG A 155 31.41 83.17 -26.48
C ARG A 155 32.00 83.38 -27.86
N LEU A 156 32.03 82.34 -28.70
CA LEU A 156 32.51 82.42 -30.09
C LEU A 156 31.63 83.36 -30.92
N ARG A 157 30.31 83.33 -30.74
CA ARG A 157 29.37 84.29 -31.37
C ARG A 157 29.72 85.73 -30.99
N ILE A 158 29.91 86.01 -29.70
CA ILE A 158 30.28 87.36 -29.22
C ILE A 158 31.62 87.79 -29.82
N LEU A 159 32.63 86.92 -29.79
CA LEU A 159 33.95 87.22 -30.34
C LEU A 159 33.88 87.56 -31.84
N GLY A 160 33.13 86.77 -32.62
CA GLY A 160 32.91 87.04 -34.04
C GLY A 160 32.31 88.43 -34.28
N THR A 161 31.28 88.82 -33.51
CA THR A 161 30.72 90.18 -33.64
C THR A 161 31.68 91.30 -33.22
N ALA A 162 32.61 91.02 -32.31
CA ALA A 162 33.63 91.98 -31.89
C ALA A 162 34.75 92.12 -32.94
N GLU A 163 35.17 91.00 -33.55
CA GLU A 163 36.11 90.99 -34.68
C GLU A 163 35.52 91.68 -35.91
N ASP A 164 34.24 91.45 -36.24
CA ASP A 164 33.55 92.13 -37.34
C ASP A 164 33.50 93.65 -37.12
N LYS A 165 33.19 94.10 -35.90
CA LYS A 165 33.20 95.52 -35.53
C LYS A 165 34.60 96.14 -35.62
N ASN A 166 35.62 95.43 -35.16
CA ASN A 166 37.01 95.88 -35.29
C ASN A 166 37.44 95.95 -36.76
N THR A 167 37.02 95.00 -37.59
CA THR A 167 37.31 94.98 -39.03
C THR A 167 36.62 96.17 -39.72
N GLN A 168 35.36 96.44 -39.41
CA GLN A 168 34.64 97.62 -39.90
C GLN A 168 35.26 98.94 -39.42
N ALA A 169 35.73 99.01 -38.17
CA ALA A 169 36.42 100.19 -37.64
C ALA A 169 37.77 100.42 -38.33
N LEU A 170 38.52 99.35 -38.59
CA LEU A 170 39.75 99.40 -39.37
C LEU A 170 39.46 99.84 -40.82
N GLU A 171 38.44 99.29 -41.46
CA GLU A 171 38.01 99.74 -42.80
C GLU A 171 37.62 101.22 -42.82
N GLN A 172 36.90 101.72 -41.82
CA GLN A 172 36.57 103.15 -41.70
C GLN A 172 37.80 104.05 -41.50
N ILE A 173 38.78 103.61 -40.71
CA ILE A 173 40.07 104.31 -40.56
C ILE A 173 40.85 104.29 -41.88
N THR A 174 40.84 103.16 -42.59
CA THR A 174 41.52 103.03 -43.88
C THR A 174 40.87 103.92 -44.94
N LEU A 175 39.54 103.98 -44.99
CA LEU A 175 38.78 104.88 -45.85
C LEU A 175 38.99 106.36 -45.49
N SER A 176 39.13 106.68 -44.21
CA SER A 176 39.41 108.03 -43.73
C SER A 176 40.84 108.47 -44.06
N ASN A 177 41.84 107.58 -43.95
CA ASN A 177 43.21 107.85 -44.37
C ASN A 177 43.32 108.04 -45.90
N THR A 178 42.56 107.28 -46.71
CA THR A 178 42.51 107.50 -48.16
C THR A 178 41.80 108.80 -48.57
N LEU A 179 40.89 109.33 -47.74
CA LEU A 179 40.22 110.61 -47.96
C LEU A 179 41.04 111.82 -47.47
N GLU A 180 41.99 111.62 -46.55
CA GLU A 180 42.97 112.62 -46.14
C GLU A 180 44.17 112.72 -47.10
N GLU A 181 44.55 111.62 -47.78
CA GLU A 181 45.57 111.66 -48.85
C GLU A 181 45.08 112.34 -50.14
N ASP A 182 43.78 112.34 -50.43
CA ASP A 182 43.20 113.02 -51.62
C ASP A 182 42.98 114.54 -51.44
N LYS A 183 43.41 115.11 -50.31
CA LYS A 183 43.30 116.56 -49.99
C LYS A 183 44.65 117.28 -49.78
N SER A 184 45.78 116.66 -50.10
CA SER A 184 47.09 117.33 -50.23
C SER A 184 47.63 117.24 -51.65
#